data_AF-A0AAD4HX75-F1
#
_entry.id   AF-A0AAD4HX75-F1
#
_cell.length_a   1.000
_cell.length_b   1.000
_cell.length_c   1.000
_cell.angle_alpha   90.00
_cell.angle_beta   90.00
_cell.angle_gamma   90.00
#
_symmetry.space_group_name_H-M   'P 1'
#
loop_
_entity.id
_entity.type
_entity.pdbx_description
1 polymer ?
#
loop_
_entity_poly.entity_id
_entity_poly.type
_entity_poly.pdbx_seq_one_letter_code
_entity_poly.pdbx_strand_id
1 'polypeptide(L)'
;MSDSDHSATDIITYIGVPLAVLGVLPILYNTAMTLTALSRIKRMLRHSKLTGLTRSDVVNRVIEVELPRYAVRPMDRFSDRAEYWSLSRHPSSIPGGSWTTFNWRTNVIGLKTQRVEYADQLRQPQVEVAFDELICYLLDLGAVPDPHGWRLLRSTGLWTPVGCCLMLSPDGKEKALTIAPLDGSDGHLSLAVSWAGPWTTRDYSQLPPYWVRLPPPPRPPPTADENEESTAAGDSKSAAERTSSEPLREDTSSLQKPSLDSARQRGASDARHPITCQISTDGIVTALSQIDSQHQPQSSLHLDSLYIEHLRLRASKSDGAWFASAATAYGTTSQTILWNYKIPDDVLRFARKETVPCGVLVVLGVVDEDATPEWATRYDADHGKQLDAFARRSREQRAAIEAENRMPPAQKAAAMRERVMRENQQRLDEMRDKAREQNQRRETRLAEALQSPKWDTKLVADHHLAWLQKKGDVGADLTLMEAVGTVLHRMVLDGQFASTLCRMLDLWKAWAENGGMRKSDLTALQEDQTSFAYATLLVAIIKDTSSALEGSMSMDLQECLRMWRTVRLG
;
A
#
# COMPACT_ATOMS: atom_id res chain seq x y z
N MET A 1 -6.57 -93.79 59.06
CA MET A 1 -5.30 -93.63 58.32
C MET A 1 -5.45 -94.49 57.08
N SER A 2 -5.65 -93.84 55.94
CA SER A 2 -5.70 -94.48 54.61
C SER A 2 -4.96 -93.52 53.70
N ASP A 3 -3.80 -93.96 53.25
CA ASP A 3 -2.78 -93.15 52.59
C ASP A 3 -3.28 -92.56 51.28
N SER A 4 -2.85 -91.31 51.09
CA SER A 4 -3.15 -90.41 50.00
C SER A 4 -2.36 -90.79 48.74
N ASP A 5 -2.94 -91.59 47.86
CA ASP A 5 -2.50 -91.71 46.47
C ASP A 5 -2.94 -90.45 45.69
N HIS A 6 -2.30 -89.32 45.95
CA HIS A 6 -2.33 -88.21 45.01
C HIS A 6 -1.49 -88.60 43.80
N SER A 7 -2.15 -89.09 42.74
CA SER A 7 -1.47 -89.47 41.51
C SER A 7 -0.69 -88.27 40.96
N ALA A 8 0.51 -88.48 40.41
CA ALA A 8 1.29 -87.40 39.79
C ALA A 8 0.47 -86.62 38.74
N THR A 9 -0.51 -87.27 38.12
CA THR A 9 -1.54 -86.70 37.25
C THR A 9 -2.41 -85.65 37.94
N ASP A 10 -2.81 -85.84 39.19
CA ASP A 10 -3.59 -84.84 39.94
C ASP A 10 -2.75 -83.59 40.25
N ILE A 11 -1.48 -83.77 40.63
CA ILE A 11 -0.56 -82.64 40.89
C ILE A 11 -0.31 -81.83 39.61
N ILE A 12 -0.12 -82.50 38.47
CA ILE A 12 0.06 -81.84 37.16
C ILE A 12 -1.21 -81.09 36.76
N THR A 13 -2.38 -81.67 36.98
CA THR A 13 -3.66 -81.09 36.53
C THR A 13 -4.12 -79.94 37.43
N TYR A 14 -4.00 -80.06 38.75
CA TYR A 14 -4.51 -79.07 39.71
C TYR A 14 -3.49 -78.00 40.09
N ILE A 15 -2.18 -78.27 39.96
CA ILE A 15 -1.12 -77.31 40.29
C ILE A 15 -0.33 -76.92 39.04
N GLY A 16 0.10 -77.90 38.23
CA GLY A 16 0.93 -77.66 37.05
C GLY A 16 0.24 -76.81 35.98
N VAL A 17 -1.01 -77.11 35.63
CA VAL A 17 -1.77 -76.36 34.62
C VAL A 17 -2.05 -74.92 35.06
N PRO A 18 -2.56 -74.64 36.28
CA PRO A 18 -2.72 -73.26 36.74
C PRO A 18 -1.40 -72.47 36.81
N LEU A 19 -0.30 -73.10 37.23
CA LEU A 19 1.01 -72.44 37.29
C LEU A 19 1.52 -72.08 35.88
N ALA A 20 1.32 -72.97 34.90
CA ALA A 20 1.65 -72.71 33.50
C ALA A 20 0.77 -71.57 32.93
N VAL A 21 -0.52 -71.55 33.24
CA VAL A 21 -1.44 -70.46 32.86
C VAL A 21 -1.01 -69.13 33.49
N LEU A 22 -0.64 -69.12 34.77
CA LEU A 22 -0.10 -67.95 35.45
C LEU A 22 1.22 -67.46 34.83
N GLY A 23 2.06 -68.36 34.33
CA GLY A 23 3.28 -68.02 33.60
C GLY A 23 3.02 -67.37 32.22
N VAL A 24 1.94 -67.75 31.55
CA VAL A 24 1.57 -67.23 30.21
C VAL A 24 0.68 -65.97 30.29
N LEU A 25 0.00 -65.74 31.43
CA LEU A 25 -0.91 -64.62 31.66
C LEU A 25 -0.27 -63.22 31.39
N PRO A 26 0.99 -62.94 31.78
CA PRO A 26 1.64 -61.67 31.44
C PRO A 26 1.83 -61.46 29.93
N ILE A 27 2.09 -62.54 29.18
CA ILE A 27 2.25 -62.51 27.72
C ILE A 27 0.88 -62.26 27.06
N LEU A 28 -0.17 -62.93 27.55
CA LEU A 28 -1.55 -62.70 27.10
C LEU A 28 -2.03 -61.28 27.41
N TYR A 29 -1.68 -60.75 28.58
CA TYR A 29 -1.97 -59.36 28.93
C TYR A 29 -1.23 -58.38 28.01
N ASN A 30 0.07 -58.58 27.78
CA ASN A 30 0.86 -57.74 26.89
C ASN A 30 0.39 -57.78 25.43
N THR A 31 -0.01 -58.95 24.92
CA THR A 31 -0.60 -59.12 23.57
C THR A 31 -1.96 -58.45 23.47
N ALA A 32 -2.83 -58.57 24.46
CA ALA A 32 -4.12 -57.88 24.48
C ALA A 32 -3.93 -56.35 24.54
N MET A 33 -2.98 -55.87 25.34
CA MET A 33 -2.66 -54.44 25.45
C MET A 33 -2.01 -53.88 24.17
N THR A 34 -1.11 -54.60 23.49
CA THR A 34 -0.59 -54.15 22.17
C THR A 34 -1.70 -54.07 21.14
N LEU A 35 -2.56 -55.09 21.05
CA LEU A 35 -3.62 -55.13 20.03
C LEU A 35 -4.65 -54.01 20.25
N THR A 36 -5.04 -53.76 21.50
CA THR A 36 -5.95 -52.65 21.83
C THR A 36 -5.32 -51.30 21.51
N ALA A 37 -4.06 -51.06 21.91
CA ALA A 37 -3.33 -49.83 21.58
C ALA A 37 -3.15 -49.63 20.07
N LEU A 38 -2.77 -50.68 19.34
CA LEU A 38 -2.63 -50.65 17.87
C LEU A 38 -3.97 -50.41 17.17
N SER A 39 -5.06 -51.02 17.65
CA SER A 39 -6.40 -50.79 17.11
C SER A 39 -6.85 -49.34 17.29
N ARG A 40 -6.54 -48.74 18.45
CA ARG A 40 -6.78 -47.32 18.76
C ARG A 40 -5.98 -46.42 17.83
N ILE A 41 -4.67 -46.69 17.67
CA ILE A 41 -3.79 -45.94 16.75
C ILE A 41 -4.30 -46.03 15.31
N LYS A 42 -4.61 -47.23 14.81
CA LYS A 42 -5.18 -47.41 13.45
C LYS A 42 -6.53 -46.71 13.29
N ARG A 43 -7.37 -46.66 14.32
CA ARG A 43 -8.63 -45.90 14.30
C ARG A 43 -8.37 -44.40 14.23
N MET A 44 -7.43 -43.88 15.03
CA MET A 44 -7.03 -42.47 14.99
C MET A 44 -6.46 -42.07 13.63
N LEU A 45 -5.54 -42.86 13.07
CA LEU A 45 -4.96 -42.62 11.75
C LEU A 45 -6.00 -42.61 10.62
N ARG A 46 -6.97 -43.54 10.67
CA ARG A 46 -8.07 -43.58 9.69
C ARG A 46 -9.01 -42.38 9.80
N HIS A 47 -9.31 -41.93 11.02
CA HIS A 47 -10.17 -40.77 11.23
C HIS A 47 -9.50 -39.49 10.72
N SER A 48 -8.19 -39.33 10.96
CA SER A 48 -7.39 -38.21 10.46
C SER A 48 -6.91 -38.35 9.01
N LYS A 49 -7.32 -39.41 8.28
CA LYS A 49 -6.88 -39.73 6.90
C LYS A 49 -5.36 -39.74 6.69
N LEU A 50 -4.59 -40.14 7.69
CA LEU A 50 -3.14 -40.23 7.60
C LEU A 50 -2.71 -41.61 7.08
N THR A 51 -1.86 -41.62 6.05
CA THR A 51 -1.24 -42.83 5.51
C THR A 51 -0.01 -43.20 6.33
N GLY A 52 -0.21 -43.84 7.49
CA GLY A 52 0.88 -44.29 8.37
C GLY A 52 1.09 -45.79 8.36
N LEU A 53 2.35 -46.24 8.34
CA LEU A 53 2.71 -47.65 8.51
C LEU A 53 2.90 -47.94 10.00
N THR A 54 2.15 -48.90 10.56
CA THR A 54 2.26 -49.31 11.96
C THR A 54 2.95 -50.67 12.08
N ARG A 55 4.03 -50.75 12.85
CA ARG A 55 4.71 -51.99 13.24
C ARG A 55 4.59 -52.14 14.77
N SER A 56 4.25 -53.32 15.26
CA SER A 56 4.09 -53.57 16.71
C SER A 56 5.06 -54.64 17.18
N ASP A 57 5.78 -54.33 18.25
CA ASP A 57 6.58 -55.28 19.01
C ASP A 57 5.89 -55.54 20.35
N VAL A 58 5.37 -56.76 20.48
CA VAL A 58 4.65 -57.21 21.68
C VAL A 58 5.58 -57.45 22.87
N VAL A 59 6.82 -57.87 22.60
CA VAL A 59 7.78 -58.21 23.64
C VAL A 59 8.28 -56.93 24.31
N ASN A 60 8.60 -55.92 23.49
CA ASN A 60 9.12 -54.63 23.97
C ASN A 60 8.02 -53.61 24.33
N ARG A 61 6.74 -53.97 24.20
CA ARG A 61 5.57 -53.09 24.48
C ARG A 61 5.60 -51.78 23.69
N VAL A 62 6.05 -51.87 22.44
CA VAL A 62 6.37 -50.71 21.60
C VAL A 62 5.63 -50.81 20.28
N ILE A 63 5.07 -49.68 19.85
CA ILE A 63 4.45 -49.54 18.53
C ILE A 63 5.24 -48.49 17.76
N GLU A 64 5.87 -48.90 16.67
CA GLU A 64 6.52 -48.00 15.73
C GLU A 64 5.51 -47.56 14.69
N VAL A 65 5.35 -46.25 14.53
CA VAL A 65 4.47 -45.64 13.55
C VAL A 65 5.30 -44.75 12.63
N GLU A 66 5.36 -45.12 11.35
CA GLU A 66 5.99 -44.28 10.33
C GLU A 66 4.93 -43.33 9.75
N LEU A 67 5.13 -42.03 9.94
CA LEU A 67 4.24 -40.98 9.45
C LEU A 67 4.94 -40.09 8.43
N PRO A 68 4.28 -39.70 7.32
CA PRO A 68 4.84 -38.77 6.37
C PRO A 68 5.01 -37.36 6.96
N ARG A 69 6.14 -36.73 6.62
CA ARG A 69 6.39 -35.30 6.82
C ARG A 69 5.98 -34.56 5.55
N TYR A 70 5.21 -33.49 5.70
CA TYR A 70 4.74 -32.68 4.59
C TYR A 70 5.34 -31.26 4.61
N ALA A 71 5.55 -30.70 3.42
CA ALA A 71 5.52 -29.25 3.21
C ALA A 71 4.13 -28.87 2.75
N VAL A 72 3.61 -27.77 3.30
CA VAL A 72 2.31 -27.23 2.96
C VAL A 72 2.44 -25.83 2.40
N ARG A 73 1.57 -25.50 1.45
CA ARG A 73 1.34 -24.14 0.99
C ARG A 73 -0.16 -23.86 0.98
N PRO A 74 -0.60 -22.62 1.28
CA PRO A 74 -2.00 -22.26 1.14
C PRO A 74 -2.50 -22.63 -0.26
N MET A 75 -3.79 -22.95 -0.37
CA MET A 75 -4.44 -23.12 -1.68
C MET A 75 -4.34 -21.81 -2.49
N ASP A 76 -4.51 -21.89 -3.80
CA ASP A 76 -4.51 -20.66 -4.60
C ASP A 76 -5.84 -19.92 -4.39
N ARG A 77 -5.74 -18.63 -4.02
CA ARG A 77 -6.90 -17.78 -3.72
C ARG A 77 -7.89 -17.68 -4.88
N PHE A 78 -7.41 -17.69 -6.12
CA PHE A 78 -8.20 -17.40 -7.31
C PHE A 78 -8.66 -18.65 -8.05
N SER A 79 -7.82 -19.69 -8.15
CA SER A 79 -8.19 -20.96 -8.77
C SER A 79 -8.97 -21.87 -7.83
N ASP A 80 -8.59 -21.93 -6.55
CA ASP A 80 -9.10 -22.92 -5.59
C ASP A 80 -10.02 -22.25 -4.54
N ARG A 81 -10.96 -21.43 -5.03
CA ARG A 81 -11.79 -20.54 -4.19
C ARG A 81 -12.57 -21.29 -3.11
N ALA A 82 -13.14 -22.44 -3.45
CA ALA A 82 -13.97 -23.19 -2.51
C ALA A 82 -13.14 -23.73 -1.34
N GLU A 83 -11.96 -24.25 -1.60
CA GLU A 83 -11.05 -24.79 -0.59
C GLU A 83 -10.32 -23.71 0.20
N TYR A 84 -9.98 -22.58 -0.42
CA TYR A 84 -9.22 -21.49 0.22
C TYR A 84 -9.96 -20.86 1.41
N TRP A 85 -11.24 -20.55 1.23
CA TRP A 85 -12.08 -19.85 2.22
C TRP A 85 -12.79 -20.79 3.19
N SER A 86 -12.71 -22.11 2.98
CA SER A 86 -13.37 -23.10 3.83
C SER A 86 -12.37 -23.84 4.71
N LEU A 87 -12.83 -24.23 5.91
CA LEU A 87 -12.08 -25.13 6.76
C LEU A 87 -12.07 -26.55 6.22
N SER A 88 -11.05 -27.30 6.62
CA SER A 88 -10.99 -28.73 6.34
C SER A 88 -12.21 -29.43 6.95
N ARG A 89 -12.84 -30.31 6.18
CA ARG A 89 -13.98 -31.11 6.64
C ARG A 89 -13.61 -32.11 7.71
N HIS A 90 -12.32 -32.46 7.81
CA HIS A 90 -11.81 -33.50 8.70
C HIS A 90 -10.50 -33.06 9.36
N PRO A 91 -10.54 -32.11 10.31
CA PRO A 91 -9.36 -31.75 11.08
C PRO A 91 -8.92 -32.95 11.93
N SER A 92 -7.61 -33.14 12.04
CA SER A 92 -6.99 -34.18 12.85
C SER A 92 -7.13 -33.84 14.32
N SER A 93 -7.61 -34.80 15.11
CA SER A 93 -7.64 -34.68 16.58
C SER A 93 -6.33 -35.15 17.24
N ILE A 94 -5.31 -35.47 16.45
CA ILE A 94 -4.01 -35.96 16.94
C ILE A 94 -3.16 -34.73 17.32
N PRO A 95 -2.52 -34.70 18.50
CA PRO A 95 -1.62 -33.59 18.86
C PRO A 95 -0.51 -33.41 17.82
N GLY A 96 -0.17 -32.16 17.46
CA GLY A 96 0.72 -31.86 16.34
C GLY A 96 0.01 -31.75 14.98
N GLY A 97 -1.31 -31.95 14.95
CA GLY A 97 -2.14 -31.91 13.75
C GLY A 97 -2.86 -30.58 13.52
N SER A 98 -2.53 -29.50 14.24
CA SER A 98 -3.29 -28.23 14.15
C SER A 98 -3.32 -27.64 12.73
N TRP A 99 -2.29 -27.90 11.93
CA TRP A 99 -2.25 -27.52 10.52
C TRP A 99 -3.40 -28.10 9.71
N THR A 100 -3.93 -29.29 10.04
CA THR A 100 -5.04 -29.92 9.29
C THR A 100 -6.39 -29.20 9.42
N THR A 101 -6.47 -28.13 10.20
CA THR A 101 -7.65 -27.25 10.32
C THR A 101 -8.01 -26.60 8.98
N PHE A 102 -7.02 -26.28 8.14
CA PHE A 102 -7.24 -25.69 6.82
C PHE A 102 -6.99 -26.69 5.69
N ASN A 103 -7.44 -26.32 4.49
CA ASN A 103 -7.11 -27.03 3.26
C ASN A 103 -5.75 -26.54 2.75
N TRP A 104 -4.83 -27.46 2.50
CA TRP A 104 -3.47 -27.15 2.06
C TRP A 104 -3.11 -27.90 0.78
N ARG A 105 -2.25 -27.28 -0.02
CA ARG A 105 -1.49 -28.01 -1.04
C ARG A 105 -0.33 -28.72 -0.37
N THR A 106 -0.44 -30.04 -0.19
CA THR A 106 0.53 -30.87 0.53
C THR A 106 1.54 -31.52 -0.41
N ASN A 107 2.83 -31.41 -0.09
CA ASN A 107 3.94 -32.14 -0.74
C ASN A 107 4.65 -33.02 0.30
N VAL A 108 4.86 -34.31 0.01
CA VAL A 108 5.59 -35.22 0.91
C VAL A 108 7.08 -34.95 0.81
N ILE A 109 7.74 -34.61 1.93
CA ILE A 109 9.19 -34.37 1.99
C ILE A 109 9.93 -35.60 2.53
N GLY A 110 9.31 -36.38 3.43
CA GLY A 110 9.97 -37.52 4.04
C GLY A 110 9.08 -38.31 4.98
N LEU A 111 9.69 -39.17 5.79
CA LEU A 111 9.02 -40.02 6.78
C LEU A 111 9.62 -39.78 8.18
N LYS A 112 8.78 -39.81 9.22
CA LYS A 112 9.19 -39.76 10.63
C LYS A 112 8.69 -41.03 11.30
N THR A 113 9.63 -41.85 11.77
CA THR A 113 9.31 -43.01 12.62
C THR A 113 9.15 -42.53 14.05
N GLN A 114 7.99 -42.76 14.64
CA GLN A 114 7.72 -42.51 16.05
C GLN A 114 7.59 -43.84 16.78
N ARG A 115 8.40 -44.02 17.83
CA ARG A 115 8.28 -45.12 18.77
C ARG A 115 7.30 -44.69 19.86
N VAL A 116 6.16 -45.37 19.96
CA VAL A 116 5.09 -45.07 20.93
C VAL A 116 5.03 -46.20 21.94
N GLU A 117 5.31 -45.88 23.20
CA GLU A 117 5.05 -46.77 24.34
C GLU A 117 3.59 -46.65 24.78
N TYR A 118 3.06 -47.60 25.57
CA TYR A 118 1.64 -47.59 25.95
C TYR A 118 1.19 -46.35 26.74
N ALA A 119 2.11 -45.67 27.43
CA ALA A 119 1.83 -44.44 28.15
C ALA A 119 1.90 -43.20 27.24
N ASP A 120 2.55 -43.30 26.07
CA ASP A 120 2.78 -42.18 25.17
C ASP A 120 1.62 -42.00 24.21
N GLN A 121 1.31 -40.74 23.93
CA GLN A 121 0.33 -40.38 22.91
C GLN A 121 1.01 -40.24 21.55
N LEU A 122 0.40 -40.84 20.52
CA LEU A 122 0.78 -40.61 19.13
C LEU A 122 0.73 -39.12 18.80
N ARG A 123 1.78 -38.58 18.17
CA ARG A 123 1.84 -37.18 17.73
C ARG A 123 2.01 -37.12 16.21
N GLN A 124 1.26 -36.23 15.60
CA GLN A 124 1.39 -35.96 14.17
C GLN A 124 2.67 -35.13 13.93
N PRO A 125 3.49 -35.46 12.92
CA PRO A 125 4.63 -34.64 12.56
C PRO A 125 4.19 -33.24 12.15
N GLN A 126 4.91 -32.24 12.64
CA GLN A 126 4.73 -30.85 12.20
C GLN A 126 5.10 -30.72 10.72
N VAL A 127 4.40 -29.84 10.02
CA VAL A 127 4.63 -29.58 8.60
C VAL A 127 5.49 -28.36 8.39
N GLU A 128 6.22 -28.33 7.28
CA GLU A 128 6.96 -27.15 6.86
C GLU A 128 6.04 -26.18 6.11
N VAL A 129 6.07 -24.92 6.48
CA VAL A 129 5.32 -23.85 5.79
C VAL A 129 6.18 -22.61 5.67
N ALA A 130 6.05 -21.89 4.56
CA ALA A 130 6.64 -20.56 4.40
C ALA A 130 5.92 -19.58 5.34
N PHE A 131 6.69 -18.88 6.18
CA PHE A 131 6.10 -18.13 7.29
C PHE A 131 5.29 -16.93 6.79
N ASP A 132 5.81 -16.24 5.77
CA ASP A 132 5.14 -15.16 5.08
C ASP A 132 3.82 -15.63 4.47
N GLU A 133 3.81 -16.74 3.71
CA GLU A 133 2.58 -17.29 3.11
C GLU A 133 1.53 -17.63 4.17
N LEU A 134 1.94 -18.22 5.30
CA LEU A 134 1.05 -18.55 6.42
C LEU A 134 0.39 -17.29 7.01
N ILE A 135 1.20 -16.28 7.33
CA ILE A 135 0.71 -15.03 7.92
C ILE A 135 -0.22 -14.31 6.95
N CYS A 136 0.14 -14.24 5.67
CA CYS A 136 -0.70 -13.66 4.63
C CYS A 136 -2.05 -14.39 4.51
N TYR A 137 -2.04 -15.71 4.54
CA TYR A 137 -3.26 -16.51 4.50
C TYR A 137 -4.17 -16.21 5.70
N LEU A 138 -3.63 -16.21 6.92
CA LEU A 138 -4.42 -15.95 8.12
C LEU A 138 -5.00 -14.52 8.15
N LEU A 139 -4.25 -13.53 7.69
CA LEU A 139 -4.76 -12.17 7.53
C LEU A 139 -5.79 -12.05 6.43
N ASP A 140 -5.67 -12.85 5.37
CA ASP A 140 -6.71 -12.92 4.35
C ASP A 140 -8.01 -13.50 4.91
N LEU A 141 -7.94 -14.44 5.86
CA LEU A 141 -9.12 -14.95 6.58
C LEU A 141 -9.68 -13.98 7.64
N GLY A 142 -8.94 -12.92 8.00
CA GLY A 142 -9.37 -11.89 8.97
C GLY A 142 -8.67 -11.93 10.33
N ALA A 143 -7.57 -12.67 10.47
CA ALA A 143 -6.77 -12.67 11.70
C ALA A 143 -6.14 -11.30 11.98
N VAL A 144 -5.97 -10.93 13.25
CA VAL A 144 -5.36 -9.65 13.65
C VAL A 144 -4.02 -9.91 14.35
N PRO A 145 -2.92 -9.25 13.98
CA PRO A 145 -1.62 -9.47 14.62
C PRO A 145 -1.62 -8.95 16.08
N ASP A 146 -1.01 -9.69 17.00
CA ASP A 146 -0.81 -9.27 18.40
C ASP A 146 0.53 -8.53 18.56
N PRO A 147 0.53 -7.20 18.81
CA PRO A 147 1.77 -6.42 18.94
C PRO A 147 2.74 -6.97 20.01
N HIS A 148 2.21 -7.52 21.11
CA HIS A 148 3.04 -8.01 22.20
C HIS A 148 3.81 -9.28 21.80
N GLY A 149 3.13 -10.25 21.18
CA GLY A 149 3.75 -11.48 20.75
C GLY A 149 4.81 -11.30 19.66
N TRP A 150 4.56 -10.43 18.68
CA TRP A 150 5.56 -10.13 17.64
C TRP A 150 6.82 -9.48 18.21
N ARG A 151 6.66 -8.55 19.17
CA ARG A 151 7.80 -7.95 19.87
C ARG A 151 8.60 -8.98 20.66
N LEU A 152 7.90 -9.89 21.36
CA LEU A 152 8.54 -10.94 22.13
C LEU A 152 9.30 -11.93 21.24
N LEU A 153 8.68 -12.35 20.12
CA LEU A 153 9.30 -13.22 19.13
C LEU A 153 10.56 -12.58 18.53
N ARG A 154 10.50 -11.28 18.22
CA ARG A 154 11.69 -10.56 17.74
C ARG A 154 12.82 -10.58 18.76
N SER A 155 12.51 -10.27 20.02
CA SER A 155 13.54 -10.10 21.07
C SER A 155 14.13 -11.41 21.58
N THR A 156 13.34 -12.50 21.62
CA THR A 156 13.74 -13.77 22.25
C THR A 156 13.90 -14.93 21.26
N GLY A 157 13.41 -14.81 20.03
CA GLY A 157 13.54 -15.83 18.99
C GLY A 157 12.92 -17.17 19.43
N LEU A 158 13.72 -18.25 19.37
CA LEU A 158 13.27 -19.61 19.77
C LEU A 158 12.94 -19.75 21.25
N TRP A 159 13.39 -18.81 22.10
CA TRP A 159 13.12 -18.82 23.55
C TRP A 159 11.76 -18.19 23.90
N THR A 160 10.98 -17.80 22.90
CA THR A 160 9.62 -17.29 23.11
C THR A 160 8.78 -18.34 23.83
N PRO A 161 8.07 -18.00 24.93
CA PRO A 161 7.32 -18.96 25.70
C PRO A 161 6.22 -19.62 24.87
N VAL A 162 6.04 -20.93 25.08
CA VAL A 162 4.94 -21.71 24.48
C VAL A 162 3.60 -21.09 24.84
N GLY A 163 2.70 -20.98 23.86
CA GLY A 163 1.38 -20.36 24.01
C GLY A 163 1.37 -18.83 23.88
N CYS A 164 2.53 -18.20 23.61
CA CYS A 164 2.59 -16.81 23.18
C CYS A 164 1.78 -16.63 21.90
N CYS A 165 0.93 -15.60 21.87
CA CYS A 165 0.00 -15.34 20.77
C CYS A 165 0.68 -14.46 19.72
N LEU A 166 0.67 -14.86 18.45
CA LEU A 166 1.13 -14.02 17.34
C LEU A 166 -0.03 -13.41 16.56
N MET A 167 -1.13 -14.14 16.44
CA MET A 167 -2.34 -13.69 15.73
C MET A 167 -3.56 -13.99 16.58
N LEU A 168 -4.49 -13.06 16.62
CA LEU A 168 -5.79 -13.15 17.28
C LEU A 168 -6.90 -13.42 16.26
N SER A 169 -8.03 -13.92 16.76
CA SER A 169 -9.31 -13.96 16.04
C SER A 169 -9.69 -12.55 15.55
N PRO A 170 -10.57 -12.41 14.53
CA PRO A 170 -11.07 -11.11 14.08
C PRO A 170 -11.65 -10.24 15.21
N ASP A 171 -12.27 -10.88 16.21
CA ASP A 171 -12.84 -10.21 17.39
C ASP A 171 -11.80 -9.79 18.44
N GLY A 172 -10.52 -10.13 18.24
CA GLY A 172 -9.41 -9.84 19.14
C GLY A 172 -9.39 -10.65 20.45
N LYS A 173 -10.28 -11.62 20.65
CA LYS A 173 -10.45 -12.33 21.94
C LYS A 173 -9.71 -13.66 22.00
N GLU A 174 -9.74 -14.43 20.93
CA GLU A 174 -9.18 -15.79 20.90
C GLU A 174 -7.84 -15.82 20.16
N LYS A 175 -6.99 -16.78 20.52
CA LYS A 175 -5.66 -16.92 19.93
C LYS A 175 -5.76 -17.76 18.65
N ALA A 176 -5.47 -17.14 17.50
CA ALA A 176 -5.50 -17.80 16.20
C ALA A 176 -4.18 -18.51 15.88
N LEU A 177 -3.04 -17.87 16.15
CA LEU A 177 -1.70 -18.43 15.93
C LEU A 177 -0.87 -18.28 17.20
N THR A 178 -0.25 -19.36 17.66
CA THR A 178 0.56 -19.37 18.88
C THR A 178 1.89 -20.10 18.70
N ILE A 179 2.86 -19.81 19.56
CA ILE A 179 4.11 -20.58 19.65
C ILE A 179 3.80 -21.96 20.24
N ALA A 180 4.14 -23.02 19.51
CA ALA A 180 4.00 -24.40 19.94
C ALA A 180 5.30 -24.90 20.60
N PRO A 181 5.24 -26.03 21.35
CA PRO A 181 6.44 -26.68 21.87
C PRO A 181 7.46 -26.98 20.75
N LEU A 182 8.76 -26.86 21.05
CA LEU A 182 9.86 -27.12 20.09
C LEU A 182 10.09 -28.61 19.82
N ASP A 183 9.24 -29.49 20.34
CA ASP A 183 9.42 -30.94 20.28
C ASP A 183 9.40 -31.47 18.84
N GLY A 184 10.59 -31.69 18.28
CA GLY A 184 10.77 -32.16 16.90
C GLY A 184 10.67 -31.06 15.84
N SER A 185 10.93 -29.80 16.21
CA SER A 185 10.98 -28.68 15.27
C SER A 185 12.34 -28.52 14.56
N ASP A 186 13.33 -29.36 14.88
CA ASP A 186 14.65 -29.43 14.22
C ASP A 186 15.37 -28.06 14.14
N GLY A 187 15.18 -27.18 15.15
CA GLY A 187 15.77 -25.83 15.20
C GLY A 187 14.97 -24.74 14.51
N HIS A 188 13.79 -25.06 13.96
CA HIS A 188 12.83 -24.09 13.43
C HIS A 188 11.84 -23.61 14.48
N LEU A 189 11.24 -22.43 14.23
CA LEU A 189 10.12 -21.93 15.02
C LEU A 189 8.92 -22.86 14.88
N SER A 190 8.36 -23.26 16.01
CA SER A 190 7.21 -24.17 16.12
C SER A 190 5.95 -23.36 16.40
N LEU A 191 4.90 -23.56 15.60
CA LEU A 191 3.65 -22.81 15.63
C LEU A 191 2.45 -23.76 15.68
N ALA A 192 1.39 -23.34 16.37
CA ALA A 192 0.11 -24.03 16.38
C ALA A 192 -1.02 -23.05 16.02
N VAL A 193 -1.96 -23.52 15.20
CA VAL A 193 -3.14 -22.74 14.80
C VAL A 193 -4.39 -23.28 15.49
N SER A 194 -5.22 -22.36 15.97
CA SER A 194 -6.59 -22.64 16.37
C SER A 194 -7.50 -21.73 15.55
N TRP A 195 -8.42 -22.30 14.78
CA TRP A 195 -9.34 -21.50 13.96
C TRP A 195 -10.76 -22.04 14.07
N ALA A 196 -11.73 -21.13 14.22
CA ALA A 196 -13.14 -21.45 14.24
C ALA A 196 -13.80 -21.01 12.92
N GLY A 197 -14.75 -21.80 12.41
CA GLY A 197 -15.48 -21.49 11.18
C GLY A 197 -16.07 -20.07 11.08
N PRO A 198 -16.69 -19.49 12.13
CA PRO A 198 -17.27 -18.15 12.05
C PRO A 198 -16.25 -17.02 11.98
N TRP A 199 -14.95 -17.29 12.14
CA TRP A 199 -13.91 -16.26 12.08
C TRP A 199 -13.54 -15.85 10.66
N THR A 200 -13.92 -16.65 9.66
CA THR A 200 -13.69 -16.25 8.27
C THR A 200 -14.67 -15.14 7.91
N THR A 201 -14.23 -13.89 8.06
CA THR A 201 -15.06 -12.68 7.84
C THR A 201 -14.90 -12.07 6.45
N ARG A 202 -13.88 -12.53 5.71
CA ARG A 202 -13.48 -12.00 4.40
C ARG A 202 -13.85 -12.99 3.30
N ASP A 203 -14.18 -12.45 2.13
CA ASP A 203 -14.62 -13.19 0.95
C ASP A 203 -13.77 -12.83 -0.29
N TYR A 204 -14.00 -13.56 -1.39
CA TYR A 204 -13.34 -13.37 -2.69
C TYR A 204 -13.44 -11.94 -3.27
N SER A 205 -14.42 -11.14 -2.83
CA SER A 205 -14.63 -9.75 -3.27
C SER A 205 -13.67 -8.77 -2.61
N GLN A 206 -13.05 -9.16 -1.50
CA GLN A 206 -12.08 -8.34 -0.79
C GLN A 206 -10.69 -8.54 -1.40
N LEU A 207 -9.83 -7.52 -1.33
CA LEU A 207 -8.49 -7.60 -1.92
C LEU A 207 -7.54 -8.43 -1.04
N PRO A 208 -6.59 -9.18 -1.63
CA PRO A 208 -5.58 -9.87 -0.82
C PRO A 208 -4.73 -8.86 -0.01
N PRO A 209 -4.07 -9.31 1.06
CA PRO A 209 -3.02 -8.51 1.70
C PRO A 209 -1.98 -8.05 0.65
N TYR A 210 -1.48 -6.81 0.78
CA TYR A 210 -0.57 -6.12 -0.16
C TYR A 210 -1.16 -5.56 -1.45
N TRP A 211 -2.49 -5.65 -1.62
CA TRP A 211 -3.17 -5.05 -2.77
C TRP A 211 -3.86 -3.75 -2.39
N VAL A 212 -3.70 -2.73 -3.23
CA VAL A 212 -4.37 -1.43 -3.07
C VAL A 212 -5.36 -1.25 -4.21
N ARG A 213 -6.61 -0.87 -3.88
CA ARG A 213 -7.58 -0.40 -4.87
C ARG A 213 -7.45 1.11 -5.03
N LEU A 214 -7.15 1.56 -6.23
CA LEU A 214 -7.10 2.97 -6.59
C LEU A 214 -8.43 3.35 -7.27
N PRO A 215 -9.22 4.27 -6.68
CA PRO A 215 -10.48 4.70 -7.26
C PRO A 215 -10.23 5.54 -8.52
N PRO A 216 -11.09 5.42 -9.56
CA PRO A 216 -11.03 6.31 -10.70
C PRO A 216 -11.47 7.73 -10.28
N PRO A 217 -11.08 8.77 -11.03
CA PRO A 217 -11.56 10.14 -10.79
C PRO A 217 -13.09 10.22 -10.87
N PRO A 218 -13.76 10.97 -9.96
CA PRO A 218 -15.21 11.12 -10.00
C PRO A 218 -15.64 11.78 -11.32
N ARG A 219 -16.76 11.33 -11.87
CA ARG A 219 -17.29 11.90 -13.11
C ARG A 219 -17.71 13.35 -12.86
N PRO A 220 -17.38 14.29 -13.77
CA PRO A 220 -18.06 15.57 -13.77
C PRO A 220 -19.57 15.32 -13.92
N PRO A 221 -20.43 16.09 -13.23
CA PRO A 221 -21.87 15.96 -13.40
C PRO A 221 -22.22 16.15 -14.88
N PRO A 222 -23.16 15.37 -15.44
CA PRO A 222 -23.55 15.52 -16.84
C PRO A 222 -24.06 16.95 -17.04
N THR A 223 -23.35 17.73 -17.84
CA THR A 223 -23.86 18.99 -18.39
C THR A 223 -25.09 18.63 -19.22
N ALA A 224 -26.18 19.35 -19.01
CA ALA A 224 -27.52 19.05 -19.51
C ALA A 224 -27.69 19.09 -21.04
N ASP A 225 -26.62 19.15 -21.82
CA ASP A 225 -26.65 19.38 -23.28
C ASP A 225 -26.32 18.14 -24.13
N GLU A 226 -26.14 16.95 -23.55
CA GLU A 226 -25.93 15.70 -24.31
C GLU A 226 -27.20 14.83 -24.43
N ASN A 227 -28.37 15.45 -24.39
CA ASN A 227 -29.66 14.75 -24.47
C ASN A 227 -30.45 15.13 -25.75
N GLU A 228 -29.79 15.25 -26.90
CA GLU A 228 -30.49 15.36 -28.19
C GLU A 228 -29.52 15.04 -29.34
N GLU A 229 -29.27 13.75 -29.60
CA GLU A 229 -29.03 13.16 -30.94
C GLU A 229 -28.40 11.76 -30.81
N SER A 230 -29.25 10.74 -30.67
CA SER A 230 -28.95 9.38 -31.16
C SER A 230 -30.18 8.47 -31.00
N THR A 231 -31.28 8.84 -31.66
CA THR A 231 -32.38 7.91 -31.95
C THR A 231 -32.87 8.10 -33.39
N ALA A 232 -32.19 7.45 -34.35
CA ALA A 232 -32.83 6.98 -35.59
C ALA A 232 -31.87 6.04 -36.34
N ALA A 233 -32.16 4.74 -36.26
CA ALA A 233 -31.67 3.72 -37.19
C ALA A 233 -32.39 3.85 -38.54
N GLY A 234 -31.76 3.47 -39.66
CA GLY A 234 -32.50 3.29 -40.92
C GLY A 234 -31.68 3.26 -42.21
N ASP A 235 -30.95 2.16 -42.42
CA ASP A 235 -30.76 1.41 -43.67
C ASP A 235 -31.31 2.00 -45.01
N SER A 236 -30.45 2.13 -46.04
CA SER A 236 -30.82 1.93 -47.47
C SER A 236 -29.62 1.95 -48.45
N LYS A 237 -29.53 0.87 -49.22
CA LYS A 237 -28.68 0.60 -50.39
C LYS A 237 -29.04 1.49 -51.61
N SER A 238 -28.07 1.83 -52.47
CA SER A 238 -28.10 1.47 -53.90
C SER A 238 -26.75 1.77 -54.59
N ALA A 239 -26.54 1.16 -55.75
CA ALA A 239 -25.28 0.95 -56.46
C ALA A 239 -25.29 1.54 -57.88
N ALA A 240 -24.10 1.55 -58.50
CA ALA A 240 -23.74 1.83 -59.91
C ALA A 240 -23.59 3.33 -60.27
N GLU A 241 -22.59 3.78 -61.06
CA GLU A 241 -22.01 3.15 -62.25
C GLU A 241 -20.61 3.73 -62.66
N ARG A 242 -19.96 3.02 -63.60
CA ARG A 242 -18.58 3.07 -64.15
C ARG A 242 -18.20 4.44 -64.79
N THR A 243 -16.95 4.84 -65.07
CA THR A 243 -15.91 4.18 -65.90
C THR A 243 -14.58 5.00 -65.93
N SER A 244 -13.44 4.29 -65.79
CA SER A 244 -12.06 4.48 -66.33
C SER A 244 -11.46 5.86 -66.67
N SER A 245 -10.28 6.17 -66.09
CA SER A 245 -8.95 6.22 -66.79
C SER A 245 -7.81 6.69 -65.87
N GLU A 246 -6.77 5.87 -65.72
CA GLU A 246 -5.43 6.15 -65.16
C GLU A 246 -4.52 6.88 -66.21
N PRO A 247 -3.25 7.29 -65.95
CA PRO A 247 -2.45 7.24 -64.70
C PRO A 247 -1.57 8.49 -64.38
N LEU A 248 -0.75 8.38 -63.32
CA LEU A 248 0.55 9.02 -63.02
C LEU A 248 0.59 10.39 -62.30
N ARG A 249 0.78 10.40 -60.96
CA ARG A 249 2.10 10.59 -60.29
C ARG A 249 2.01 10.76 -58.76
N GLU A 250 2.69 9.86 -58.07
CA GLU A 250 3.53 9.98 -56.86
C GLU A 250 3.07 10.81 -55.63
N ASP A 251 2.88 10.05 -54.55
CA ASP A 251 3.38 10.26 -53.19
C ASP A 251 2.77 11.37 -52.32
N THR A 252 1.96 10.95 -51.34
CA THR A 252 2.37 11.05 -49.93
C THR A 252 1.55 10.11 -49.04
N SER A 253 2.30 9.42 -48.19
CA SER A 253 1.92 8.43 -47.17
C SER A 253 0.66 8.72 -46.33
N SER A 254 -0.29 7.79 -46.35
CA SER A 254 -1.36 7.66 -45.34
C SER A 254 -1.38 6.23 -44.77
N LEU A 255 -0.30 5.85 -44.09
CA LEU A 255 -0.30 4.70 -43.17
C LEU A 255 -0.54 5.22 -41.75
N GLN A 256 -1.78 5.63 -41.46
CA GLN A 256 -2.23 5.77 -40.07
C GLN A 256 -2.35 4.36 -39.48
N LYS A 257 -1.49 4.08 -38.50
CA LYS A 257 -1.38 2.81 -37.79
C LYS A 257 -2.65 2.54 -36.97
N PRO A 258 -3.40 1.44 -37.19
CA PRO A 258 -4.57 1.08 -36.38
C PRO A 258 -4.25 0.68 -34.91
N SER A 259 -2.97 0.65 -34.52
CA SER A 259 -2.56 0.27 -33.16
C SER A 259 -2.54 1.43 -32.14
N LEU A 260 -2.56 2.69 -32.59
CA LEU A 260 -2.54 3.84 -31.68
C LEU A 260 -3.94 4.20 -31.17
N ASP A 261 -4.96 4.05 -32.03
CA ASP A 261 -6.35 4.30 -31.65
C ASP A 261 -6.87 3.24 -30.67
N SER A 262 -6.48 1.97 -30.84
CA SER A 262 -6.81 0.90 -29.90
C SER A 262 -6.14 1.07 -28.53
N ALA A 263 -4.91 1.60 -28.47
CA ALA A 263 -4.24 1.92 -27.20
C ALA A 263 -4.85 3.14 -26.50
N ARG A 264 -5.24 4.18 -27.26
CA ARG A 264 -5.94 5.37 -26.71
C ARG A 264 -7.34 5.04 -26.21
N GLN A 265 -8.07 4.22 -26.96
CA GLN A 265 -9.42 3.79 -26.58
C GLN A 265 -9.41 2.85 -25.37
N ARG A 266 -8.36 2.01 -25.21
CA ARG A 266 -8.11 1.26 -23.97
C ARG A 266 -7.74 2.15 -22.79
N GLY A 267 -6.84 3.12 -22.98
CA GLY A 267 -6.50 4.09 -21.92
C GLY A 267 -7.74 4.86 -21.42
N ALA A 268 -8.66 5.20 -22.32
CA ALA A 268 -9.93 5.84 -21.97
C ALA A 268 -10.92 4.92 -21.26
N SER A 269 -10.94 3.61 -21.56
CA SER A 269 -11.74 2.64 -20.80
C SER A 269 -11.13 2.41 -19.41
N ASP A 270 -9.82 2.23 -19.30
CA ASP A 270 -9.14 1.99 -18.02
C ASP A 270 -9.22 3.20 -17.08
N ALA A 271 -9.28 4.41 -17.63
CA ALA A 271 -9.52 5.63 -16.85
C ALA A 271 -10.82 5.60 -16.03
N ARG A 272 -11.81 4.80 -16.44
CA ARG A 272 -13.13 4.70 -15.81
C ARG A 272 -13.23 3.54 -14.82
N HIS A 273 -12.25 2.65 -14.78
CA HIS A 273 -12.26 1.46 -13.93
C HIS A 273 -11.31 1.61 -12.75
N PRO A 274 -11.64 0.99 -11.61
CA PRO A 274 -10.73 0.92 -10.48
C PRO A 274 -9.51 0.06 -10.86
N ILE A 275 -8.33 0.54 -10.46
CA ILE A 275 -7.07 -0.18 -10.68
C ILE A 275 -6.66 -0.83 -9.37
N THR A 276 -6.32 -2.11 -9.42
CA THR A 276 -5.78 -2.84 -8.28
C THR A 276 -4.28 -3.04 -8.44
N CYS A 277 -3.48 -2.54 -7.51
CA CYS A 277 -2.02 -2.57 -7.56
C CYS A 277 -1.47 -3.51 -6.49
N GLN A 278 -0.54 -4.39 -6.87
CA GLN A 278 0.22 -5.24 -5.96
C GLN A 278 1.56 -4.57 -5.63
N ILE A 279 1.84 -4.37 -4.34
CA ILE A 279 3.09 -3.76 -3.86
C ILE A 279 3.89 -4.80 -3.07
N SER A 280 5.18 -4.96 -3.41
CA SER A 280 6.13 -5.85 -2.74
C SER A 280 7.32 -5.07 -2.16
N THR A 281 8.31 -5.77 -1.60
CA THR A 281 9.58 -5.18 -1.13
C THR A 281 10.26 -4.34 -2.21
N ASP A 282 10.13 -4.77 -3.47
CA ASP A 282 10.76 -4.14 -4.64
C ASP A 282 9.84 -3.12 -5.33
N GLY A 283 8.80 -2.65 -4.64
CA GLY A 283 7.83 -1.67 -5.13
C GLY A 283 6.65 -2.31 -5.86
N ILE A 284 6.11 -1.64 -6.88
CA ILE A 284 4.95 -2.15 -7.64
C ILE A 284 5.34 -3.37 -8.49
N VAL A 285 4.62 -4.48 -8.32
CA VAL A 285 4.85 -5.74 -9.05
C VAL A 285 3.91 -5.86 -10.25
N THR A 286 2.63 -5.58 -10.02
CA THR A 286 1.56 -5.64 -11.03
C THR A 286 0.50 -4.57 -10.77
N ALA A 287 -0.18 -4.13 -11.82
CA ALA A 287 -1.41 -3.35 -11.75
C ALA A 287 -2.44 -3.97 -12.70
N LEU A 288 -3.63 -4.23 -12.19
CA LEU A 288 -4.71 -4.89 -12.90
C LEU A 288 -5.93 -3.97 -12.96
N SER A 289 -6.47 -3.78 -14.17
CA SER A 289 -7.74 -3.07 -14.40
C SER A 289 -8.91 -4.05 -14.24
N GLN A 290 -9.91 -3.72 -13.43
CA GLN A 290 -11.11 -4.55 -13.28
C GLN A 290 -12.11 -4.17 -14.39
N ILE A 291 -12.14 -4.96 -15.46
CA ILE A 291 -13.18 -4.85 -16.49
C ILE A 291 -14.40 -5.63 -16.01
N ASP A 292 -15.50 -4.91 -15.74
CA ASP A 292 -16.80 -5.54 -15.47
C ASP A 292 -17.34 -6.15 -16.78
N SER A 293 -16.97 -7.39 -17.07
CA SER A 293 -17.61 -8.17 -18.12
C SER A 293 -18.98 -8.68 -17.64
N GLN A 294 -19.97 -7.77 -17.59
CA GLN A 294 -21.39 -8.09 -17.38
C GLN A 294 -22.02 -8.95 -18.51
N HIS A 295 -21.23 -9.45 -19.46
CA HIS A 295 -21.72 -10.15 -20.65
C HIS A 295 -21.14 -11.55 -20.89
N GLN A 296 -20.65 -12.25 -19.86
CA GLN A 296 -20.44 -13.70 -19.97
C GLN A 296 -20.49 -14.40 -18.60
N PRO A 297 -21.47 -15.29 -18.38
CA PRO A 297 -21.42 -16.20 -17.24
C PRO A 297 -20.43 -17.31 -17.59
N GLN A 298 -19.51 -17.62 -16.67
CA GLN A 298 -18.53 -18.71 -16.75
C GLN A 298 -17.24 -18.39 -17.51
N SER A 299 -16.27 -17.77 -16.82
CA SER A 299 -14.85 -18.17 -16.73
C SER A 299 -13.98 -16.95 -16.45
N SER A 300 -13.21 -16.98 -15.36
CA SER A 300 -12.10 -16.05 -15.00
C SER A 300 -12.34 -14.55 -15.16
N LEU A 301 -12.23 -13.78 -14.05
CA LEU A 301 -12.01 -12.33 -14.13
C LEU A 301 -10.83 -12.08 -15.09
N HIS A 302 -11.09 -11.47 -16.25
CA HIS A 302 -10.04 -11.11 -17.19
C HIS A 302 -9.39 -9.84 -16.63
N LEU A 303 -8.38 -10.04 -15.80
CA LEU A 303 -7.57 -8.97 -15.24
C LEU A 303 -6.54 -8.58 -16.29
N ASP A 304 -6.75 -7.45 -16.96
CA ASP A 304 -5.78 -6.94 -17.92
C ASP A 304 -4.63 -6.27 -17.16
N SER A 305 -3.41 -6.81 -17.37
CA SER A 305 -2.20 -6.23 -16.79
C SER A 305 -1.86 -4.92 -17.48
N LEU A 306 -1.80 -3.84 -16.71
CA LEU A 306 -1.40 -2.52 -17.18
C LEU A 306 0.13 -2.42 -17.29
N TYR A 307 0.59 -1.51 -18.17
CA TYR A 307 2.01 -1.19 -18.30
C TYR A 307 2.46 -0.31 -17.13
N ILE A 308 3.37 -0.82 -16.31
CA ILE A 308 3.82 -0.17 -15.05
C ILE A 308 5.33 0.05 -14.99
N GLU A 309 6.03 -0.12 -16.11
CA GLU A 309 7.50 -0.09 -16.14
C GLU A 309 8.07 1.28 -15.73
N HIS A 310 7.30 2.36 -15.92
CA HIS A 310 7.66 3.70 -15.47
C HIS A 310 7.59 3.90 -13.95
N LEU A 311 6.89 3.00 -13.22
CA LEU A 311 6.74 3.05 -11.76
C LEU A 311 7.56 1.97 -11.03
N ARG A 312 8.31 1.13 -11.76
CA ARG A 312 9.19 0.14 -11.12
C ARG A 312 10.37 0.82 -10.44
N LEU A 313 10.81 0.28 -9.29
CA LEU A 313 12.00 0.77 -8.60
C LEU A 313 13.23 0.60 -9.49
N ARG A 314 13.94 1.69 -9.74
CA ARG A 314 15.22 1.70 -10.45
C ARG A 314 16.19 2.57 -9.67
N ALA A 315 17.45 2.14 -9.52
CA ALA A 315 18.44 2.88 -8.75
C ALA A 315 18.69 4.32 -9.25
N SER A 316 18.40 4.60 -10.53
CA SER A 316 18.57 5.92 -11.14
C SER A 316 17.33 6.81 -11.12
N LYS A 317 16.15 6.29 -10.74
CA LYS A 317 14.89 7.03 -10.77
C LYS A 317 14.12 6.87 -9.47
N SER A 318 13.73 8.00 -8.89
CA SER A 318 12.91 8.07 -7.68
C SER A 318 11.42 7.76 -7.93
N ASP A 319 10.97 7.79 -9.19
CA ASP A 319 9.56 7.67 -9.59
C ASP A 319 8.84 6.49 -8.90
N GLY A 320 9.43 5.30 -8.96
CA GLY A 320 8.88 4.11 -8.33
C GLY A 320 8.91 4.14 -6.80
N ALA A 321 9.89 4.82 -6.21
CA ALA A 321 10.02 4.93 -4.76
C ALA A 321 8.95 5.86 -4.18
N TRP A 322 8.70 6.99 -4.84
CA TRP A 322 7.62 7.90 -4.49
C TRP A 322 6.25 7.25 -4.64
N PHE A 323 6.01 6.58 -5.77
CA PHE A 323 4.74 5.86 -5.98
C PHE A 323 4.52 4.75 -4.96
N ALA A 324 5.51 3.86 -4.76
CA ALA A 324 5.39 2.77 -3.80
C ALA A 324 5.20 3.28 -2.37
N SER A 325 5.88 4.37 -2.00
CA SER A 325 5.72 5.02 -0.68
C SER A 325 4.32 5.59 -0.50
N ALA A 326 3.82 6.36 -1.48
CA ALA A 326 2.51 6.98 -1.41
C ALA A 326 1.37 5.94 -1.47
N ALA A 327 1.49 4.90 -2.31
CA ALA A 327 0.50 3.84 -2.41
C ALA A 327 0.48 2.95 -1.15
N THR A 328 1.64 2.67 -0.56
CA THR A 328 1.75 2.01 0.75
C THR A 328 1.10 2.86 1.84
N ALA A 329 1.32 4.17 1.80
CA ALA A 329 0.73 5.10 2.76
C ALA A 329 -0.81 5.19 2.61
N TYR A 330 -1.30 5.23 1.38
CA TYR A 330 -2.73 5.21 1.09
C TYR A 330 -3.41 3.90 1.55
N GLY A 331 -2.73 2.75 1.40
CA GLY A 331 -3.24 1.45 1.84
C GLY A 331 -3.19 1.21 3.35
N THR A 332 -2.15 1.71 4.05
CA THR A 332 -2.01 1.55 5.52
C THR A 332 -3.10 2.23 6.31
N THR A 333 -3.57 3.40 5.85
CA THR A 333 -4.66 4.14 6.49
C THR A 333 -6.01 3.46 6.32
N SER A 334 -6.15 2.55 5.34
CA SER A 334 -7.45 2.09 4.89
C SER A 334 -7.90 0.74 5.45
N GLN A 335 -7.02 -0.25 5.67
CA GLN A 335 -7.41 -1.55 6.30
C GLN A 335 -6.30 -2.63 6.46
N THR A 336 -5.04 -2.41 6.03
CA THR A 336 -4.04 -3.50 6.02
C THR A 336 -2.71 -3.12 6.66
N ILE A 337 -2.34 -3.83 7.74
CA ILE A 337 -1.14 -3.64 8.55
C ILE A 337 0.12 -4.23 7.89
N LEU A 338 -0.01 -5.20 6.98
CA LEU A 338 1.14 -5.82 6.35
C LEU A 338 1.49 -5.09 5.07
N TRP A 339 2.65 -4.46 5.09
CA TRP A 339 3.31 -4.03 3.87
C TRP A 339 4.67 -4.69 3.85
N ASN A 340 4.98 -5.35 2.74
CA ASN A 340 6.35 -5.81 2.46
C ASN A 340 7.25 -4.62 2.10
N TYR A 341 6.68 -3.52 1.60
CA TYR A 341 7.44 -2.32 1.27
C TYR A 341 7.71 -1.46 2.51
N LYS A 342 8.98 -1.22 2.81
CA LYS A 342 9.40 -0.23 3.80
C LYS A 342 9.55 1.13 3.10
N ILE A 343 8.78 2.12 3.54
CA ILE A 343 8.97 3.50 3.07
C ILE A 343 10.40 3.95 3.42
N PRO A 344 11.19 4.42 2.44
CA PRO A 344 12.57 4.87 2.68
C PRO A 344 12.68 5.92 3.81
N ASP A 345 13.66 5.76 4.70
CA ASP A 345 13.79 6.59 5.91
C ASP A 345 14.06 8.07 5.58
N ASP A 346 14.69 8.34 4.45
CA ASP A 346 14.93 9.68 3.90
C ASP A 346 13.61 10.36 3.47
N VAL A 347 12.71 9.63 2.82
CA VAL A 347 11.36 10.10 2.46
C VAL A 347 10.53 10.38 3.73
N LEU A 348 10.59 9.50 4.72
CA LEU A 348 9.88 9.69 6.00
C LEU A 348 10.41 10.91 6.77
N ARG A 349 11.74 11.06 6.88
CA ARG A 349 12.36 12.22 7.53
C ARG A 349 12.01 13.51 6.83
N PHE A 350 11.95 13.50 5.49
CA PHE A 350 11.52 14.64 4.70
C PHE A 350 10.06 15.00 4.98
N ALA A 351 9.14 14.04 4.91
CA ALA A 351 7.71 14.29 5.09
C ALA A 351 7.37 14.89 6.47
N ARG A 352 8.17 14.60 7.49
CA ARG A 352 8.03 15.15 8.86
C ARG A 352 8.50 16.58 9.02
N LYS A 353 9.39 17.06 8.16
CA LYS A 353 9.97 18.40 8.30
C LYS A 353 9.00 19.46 7.78
N GLU A 354 8.83 20.52 8.55
CA GLU A 354 8.21 21.76 8.10
C GLU A 354 9.16 22.46 7.15
N THR A 355 8.81 22.50 5.86
CA THR A 355 9.73 22.90 4.78
C THR A 355 9.19 24.03 3.91
N VAL A 356 7.87 24.23 3.89
CA VAL A 356 7.20 25.22 3.03
C VAL A 356 6.92 26.49 3.85
N PRO A 357 7.51 27.65 3.48
CA PRO A 357 7.22 28.93 4.14
C PRO A 357 5.80 29.43 3.82
N CYS A 358 5.09 29.99 4.80
CA CYS A 358 3.70 30.44 4.61
C CYS A 358 3.58 31.61 3.61
N GLY A 359 4.54 32.54 3.59
CA GLY A 359 4.54 33.67 2.68
C GLY A 359 4.69 33.26 1.21
N VAL A 360 5.28 32.09 0.94
CA VAL A 360 5.36 31.52 -0.41
C VAL A 360 3.97 31.11 -0.91
N LEU A 361 3.15 30.50 -0.05
CA LEU A 361 1.78 30.10 -0.40
C LEU A 361 0.92 31.32 -0.74
N VAL A 362 1.16 32.45 -0.07
CA VAL A 362 0.52 33.73 -0.40
C VAL A 362 1.01 34.28 -1.73
N VAL A 363 2.32 34.26 -1.99
CA VAL A 363 2.89 34.71 -3.27
C VAL A 363 2.39 33.85 -4.45
N LEU A 364 2.13 32.57 -4.22
CA LEU A 364 1.53 31.64 -5.19
C LEU A 364 0.00 31.79 -5.31
N GLY A 365 -0.64 32.60 -4.47
CA GLY A 365 -2.10 32.80 -4.47
C GLY A 365 -2.89 31.57 -4.02
N VAL A 366 -2.27 30.70 -3.21
CA VAL A 366 -2.93 29.51 -2.61
C VAL A 366 -3.69 29.91 -1.35
N VAL A 367 -3.14 30.83 -0.58
CA VAL A 367 -3.67 31.28 0.73
C VAL A 367 -3.76 32.80 0.75
N ASP A 368 -4.83 33.33 1.35
CA ASP A 368 -5.01 34.77 1.54
C ASP A 368 -4.10 35.30 2.67
N GLU A 369 -3.66 36.56 2.56
CA GLU A 369 -2.77 37.19 3.55
C GLU A 369 -3.31 37.14 4.98
N ASP A 370 -4.64 37.22 5.14
CA ASP A 370 -5.33 37.25 6.44
C ASP A 370 -5.26 35.92 7.21
N ALA A 371 -5.09 34.81 6.49
CA ALA A 371 -4.98 33.48 7.09
C ALA A 371 -3.53 33.15 7.53
N THR A 372 -2.58 34.04 7.25
CA THR A 372 -1.16 33.83 7.59
C THR A 372 -0.71 34.72 8.75
N PRO A 373 0.23 34.24 9.60
CA PRO A 373 0.92 35.11 10.56
C PRO A 373 1.59 36.28 9.85
N GLU A 374 1.78 37.41 10.54
CA GLU A 374 2.46 38.56 9.93
C GLU A 374 3.90 38.20 9.53
N TRP A 375 4.17 38.24 8.22
CA TRP A 375 5.48 37.86 7.65
C TRP A 375 6.07 38.91 6.69
N ALA A 376 5.26 39.84 6.19
CA ALA A 376 5.66 40.83 5.19
C ALA A 376 5.66 42.26 5.75
N THR A 377 6.58 43.10 5.28
CA THR A 377 6.60 44.53 5.62
C THR A 377 5.43 45.25 4.94
N ARG A 378 4.55 45.91 5.72
CA ARG A 378 3.44 46.73 5.21
C ARG A 378 3.90 48.15 4.88
N TYR A 379 3.45 48.70 3.74
CA TYR A 379 3.86 50.02 3.23
C TYR A 379 2.73 51.07 3.28
N ASP A 380 1.86 51.02 4.29
CA ASP A 380 0.65 51.87 4.39
C ASP A 380 0.95 53.38 4.43
N ALA A 381 2.14 53.77 4.89
CA ALA A 381 2.58 55.16 4.97
C ALA A 381 2.92 55.81 3.62
N ASP A 382 2.95 55.05 2.52
CA ASP A 382 3.36 55.58 1.21
C ASP A 382 2.26 56.36 0.49
N HIS A 383 0.98 56.14 0.83
CA HIS A 383 -0.11 56.92 0.25
C HIS A 383 0.02 58.41 0.63
N GLY A 384 0.39 58.70 1.88
CA GLY A 384 0.68 60.06 2.35
C GLY A 384 1.86 60.69 1.61
N LYS A 385 2.97 59.95 1.43
CA LYS A 385 4.13 60.44 0.68
C LYS A 385 3.81 60.75 -0.79
N GLN A 386 2.95 59.96 -1.43
CA GLN A 386 2.51 60.21 -2.81
C GLN A 386 1.65 61.47 -2.93
N LEU A 387 0.74 61.68 -1.98
CA LEU A 387 -0.09 62.89 -1.91
C LEU A 387 0.76 64.15 -1.67
N ASP A 388 1.73 64.08 -0.77
CA ASP A 388 2.65 65.19 -0.49
C ASP A 388 3.55 65.51 -1.69
N ALA A 389 4.08 64.48 -2.36
CA ALA A 389 4.86 64.66 -3.58
C ALA A 389 4.02 65.26 -4.73
N PHE A 390 2.74 64.92 -4.83
CA PHE A 390 1.81 65.54 -5.78
C PHE A 390 1.52 67.00 -5.43
N ALA A 391 1.25 67.31 -4.17
CA ALA A 391 0.99 68.67 -3.70
C ALA A 391 2.21 69.58 -3.91
N ARG A 392 3.42 69.08 -3.64
CA ARG A 392 4.68 69.80 -3.88
C ARG A 392 4.84 70.15 -5.36
N ARG A 393 4.64 69.18 -6.26
CA ARG A 393 4.71 69.39 -7.72
C ARG A 393 3.70 70.42 -8.22
N SER A 394 2.47 70.37 -7.71
CA SER A 394 1.44 71.34 -8.09
C SER A 394 1.83 72.79 -7.71
N ARG A 395 2.48 72.97 -6.56
CA ARG A 395 2.97 74.28 -6.11
C ARG A 395 4.17 74.76 -6.93
N GLU A 396 5.13 73.89 -7.21
CA GLU A 396 6.30 74.20 -8.04
C GLU A 396 5.89 74.59 -9.47
N GLN A 397 4.91 73.89 -10.04
CA GLN A 397 4.39 74.19 -11.37
C GLN A 397 3.67 75.55 -11.41
N ARG A 398 2.87 75.87 -10.39
CA ARG A 398 2.22 77.20 -10.28
C ARG A 398 3.24 78.32 -10.11
N ALA A 399 4.24 78.13 -9.26
CA ALA A 399 5.31 79.11 -9.06
C ALA A 399 6.12 79.35 -10.35
N ALA A 400 6.39 78.30 -11.14
CA ALA A 400 7.05 78.42 -12.43
C ALA A 400 6.21 79.20 -13.46
N ILE A 401 4.90 78.94 -13.54
CA ILE A 401 3.98 79.66 -14.44
C ILE A 401 3.87 81.14 -14.04
N GLU A 402 3.83 81.44 -12.74
CA GLU A 402 3.83 82.82 -12.24
C GLU A 402 5.12 83.56 -12.58
N ALA A 403 6.28 82.89 -12.50
CA ALA A 403 7.56 83.45 -12.92
C ALA A 403 7.63 83.67 -14.44
N GLU A 404 7.10 82.74 -15.24
CA GLU A 404 7.02 82.85 -16.71
C GLU A 404 6.13 84.02 -17.17
N ASN A 405 5.09 84.36 -16.41
CA ASN A 405 4.20 85.47 -16.72
C ASN A 405 4.81 86.85 -16.44
N ARG A 406 5.90 86.93 -15.68
CA ARG A 406 6.62 88.19 -15.39
C ARG A 406 7.69 88.53 -16.45
N MET A 407 7.96 87.63 -17.40
CA MET A 407 9.04 87.79 -18.39
C MET A 407 8.58 88.38 -19.74
N PRO A 408 9.47 89.10 -20.47
CA PRO A 408 9.21 89.59 -21.83
C PRO A 408 8.88 88.45 -22.84
N PRO A 409 8.10 88.70 -23.91
CA PRO A 409 7.49 87.66 -24.76
C PRO A 409 8.51 86.75 -25.47
N ALA A 410 9.67 87.26 -25.87
CA ALA A 410 10.73 86.46 -26.50
C ALA A 410 11.43 85.52 -25.49
N GLN A 411 11.61 85.96 -24.24
CA GLN A 411 12.20 85.16 -23.16
C GLN A 411 11.19 84.14 -22.61
N LYS A 412 9.90 84.48 -22.61
CA LYS A 412 8.80 83.59 -22.24
C LYS A 412 8.74 82.34 -23.13
N ALA A 413 8.89 82.48 -24.45
CA ALA A 413 8.88 81.36 -25.39
C ALA A 413 10.09 80.42 -25.26
N ALA A 414 11.23 80.91 -24.77
CA ALA A 414 12.40 80.09 -24.45
C ALA A 414 12.22 79.35 -23.12
N ALA A 415 11.79 80.07 -22.07
CA ALA A 415 11.53 79.49 -20.75
C ALA A 415 10.44 78.41 -20.77
N MET A 416 9.39 78.60 -21.57
CA MET A 416 8.34 77.60 -21.76
C MET A 416 8.86 76.31 -22.40
N ARG A 417 9.75 76.42 -23.40
CA ARG A 417 10.37 75.24 -24.05
C ARG A 417 11.29 74.49 -23.09
N GLU A 418 12.07 75.22 -22.29
CA GLU A 418 12.94 74.65 -21.27
C GLU A 418 12.14 73.95 -20.15
N ARG A 419 11.03 74.55 -19.68
CA ARG A 419 10.13 73.92 -18.72
C ARG A 419 9.54 72.62 -19.27
N VAL A 420 9.01 72.62 -20.49
CA VAL A 420 8.41 71.42 -21.10
C VAL A 420 9.45 70.31 -21.25
N MET A 421 10.69 70.65 -21.64
CA MET A 421 11.79 69.68 -21.71
C MET A 421 12.14 69.12 -20.32
N ARG A 422 12.23 69.99 -19.29
CA ARG A 422 12.53 69.61 -17.91
C ARG A 422 11.43 68.76 -17.27
N GLU A 423 10.16 69.10 -17.50
CA GLU A 423 9.00 68.33 -17.03
C GLU A 423 8.95 66.94 -17.67
N ASN A 424 9.24 66.82 -18.98
CA ASN A 424 9.31 65.52 -19.65
C ASN A 424 10.45 64.66 -19.11
N GLN A 425 11.62 65.26 -18.85
CA GLN A 425 12.76 64.54 -18.29
C GLN A 425 12.48 64.08 -16.84
N GLN A 426 11.90 64.94 -16.02
CA GLN A 426 11.45 64.59 -14.66
C GLN A 426 10.41 63.46 -14.66
N ARG A 427 9.44 63.47 -15.60
CA ARG A 427 8.47 62.38 -15.72
C ARG A 427 9.12 61.05 -16.08
N LEU A 428 10.12 61.05 -16.96
CA LEU A 428 10.86 59.84 -17.33
C LEU A 428 11.70 59.31 -16.16
N ASP A 429 12.36 60.20 -15.41
CA ASP A 429 13.14 59.83 -14.23
C ASP A 429 12.23 59.29 -13.11
N GLU A 430 11.09 59.93 -12.85
CA GLU A 430 10.09 59.45 -11.89
C GLU A 430 9.50 58.09 -12.30
N MET A 431 9.27 57.86 -13.59
CA MET A 431 8.79 56.56 -14.08
C MET A 431 9.84 55.48 -13.81
N ARG A 432 11.12 55.79 -14.05
CA ARG A 432 12.25 54.89 -13.76
C ARG A 432 12.39 54.61 -12.28
N ASP A 433 12.29 55.62 -11.43
CA ASP A 433 12.43 55.47 -9.98
C ASP A 433 11.25 54.71 -9.38
N LYS A 434 10.02 54.96 -9.83
CA LYS A 434 8.86 54.14 -9.46
C LYS A 434 9.02 52.69 -9.87
N ALA A 435 9.51 52.43 -11.09
CA ALA A 435 9.76 51.07 -11.54
C ALA A 435 10.85 50.38 -10.70
N ARG A 436 11.91 51.11 -10.31
CA ARG A 436 12.96 50.61 -9.42
C ARG A 436 12.42 50.31 -8.02
N GLU A 437 11.66 51.22 -7.43
CA GLU A 437 11.03 51.02 -6.11
C GLU A 437 10.06 49.84 -6.13
N GLN A 438 9.22 49.72 -7.17
CA GLN A 438 8.31 48.59 -7.31
C GLN A 438 9.07 47.26 -7.44
N ASN A 439 10.16 47.24 -8.21
CA ASN A 439 11.00 46.06 -8.32
C ASN A 439 11.69 45.72 -7.00
N GLN A 440 12.25 46.72 -6.30
CA GLN A 440 12.84 46.52 -4.96
C GLN A 440 11.80 45.97 -3.98
N ARG A 441 10.60 46.53 -3.93
CA ARG A 441 9.52 46.04 -3.06
C ARG A 441 9.11 44.62 -3.40
N ARG A 442 9.01 44.27 -4.70
CA ARG A 442 8.75 42.90 -5.14
C ARG A 442 9.86 41.96 -4.70
N GLU A 443 11.13 42.37 -4.83
CA GLU A 443 12.28 41.57 -4.39
C GLU A 443 12.34 41.42 -2.86
N THR A 444 12.08 42.48 -2.11
CA THR A 444 11.99 42.45 -0.64
C THR A 444 10.86 41.53 -0.20
N ARG A 445 9.67 41.66 -0.77
CA ARG A 445 8.52 40.80 -0.47
C ARG A 445 8.80 39.33 -0.80
N LEU A 446 9.51 39.06 -1.91
CA LEU A 446 9.95 37.69 -2.23
C LEU A 446 10.98 37.17 -1.21
N ALA A 447 11.94 37.99 -0.78
CA ALA A 447 12.92 37.60 0.21
C ALA A 447 12.28 37.31 1.58
N GLU A 448 11.34 38.16 2.01
CA GLU A 448 10.55 37.98 3.23
C GLU A 448 9.67 36.72 3.15
N ALA A 449 9.05 36.47 1.98
CA ALA A 449 8.26 35.25 1.76
C ALA A 449 9.10 33.98 1.95
N LEU A 450 10.33 33.96 1.43
CA LEU A 450 11.25 32.81 1.58
C LEU A 450 11.71 32.60 3.03
N GLN A 451 11.79 33.67 3.82
CA GLN A 451 12.21 33.63 5.23
C GLN A 451 11.04 33.51 6.21
N SER A 452 9.81 33.49 5.71
CA SER A 452 8.61 33.40 6.53
C SER A 452 8.55 32.09 7.35
N PRO A 453 7.75 32.05 8.43
CA PRO A 453 7.54 30.84 9.20
C PRO A 453 7.11 29.67 8.32
N LYS A 454 7.66 28.49 8.59
CA LYS A 454 7.33 27.27 7.86
C LYS A 454 6.06 26.66 8.45
N TRP A 455 5.22 26.09 7.59
CA TRP A 455 3.98 25.45 8.00
C TRP A 455 4.07 23.94 7.99
N ASP A 456 3.18 23.34 8.78
CA ASP A 456 2.99 21.90 8.83
C ASP A 456 2.53 21.36 7.47
N THR A 457 3.13 20.27 7.01
CA THR A 457 2.82 19.68 5.71
C THR A 457 1.36 19.27 5.54
N LYS A 458 0.63 18.98 6.64
CA LYS A 458 -0.82 18.72 6.59
C LYS A 458 -1.61 19.99 6.26
N LEU A 459 -1.32 21.07 6.97
CA LEU A 459 -1.97 22.36 6.76
C LEU A 459 -1.72 22.87 5.33
N VAL A 460 -0.50 22.70 4.83
CA VAL A 460 -0.14 23.03 3.44
C VAL A 460 -0.97 22.22 2.44
N ALA A 461 -1.14 20.91 2.67
CA ALA A 461 -1.94 20.05 1.81
C ALA A 461 -3.43 20.41 1.84
N ASP A 462 -4.00 20.78 2.98
CA ASP A 462 -5.39 21.20 3.10
C ASP A 462 -5.68 22.47 2.27
N HIS A 463 -4.79 23.46 2.33
CA HIS A 463 -4.90 24.67 1.51
C HIS A 463 -4.72 24.38 0.01
N HIS A 464 -3.81 23.49 -0.36
CA HIS A 464 -3.65 23.08 -1.76
C HIS A 464 -4.83 22.25 -2.27
N LEU A 465 -5.46 21.43 -1.43
CA LEU A 465 -6.68 20.72 -1.77
C LEU A 465 -7.81 21.72 -2.06
N ALA A 466 -8.03 22.70 -1.18
CA ALA A 466 -9.02 23.76 -1.40
C ALA A 466 -8.74 24.57 -2.67
N TRP A 467 -7.47 24.86 -2.96
CA TRP A 467 -7.05 25.54 -4.19
C TRP A 467 -7.32 24.68 -5.45
N LEU A 468 -7.02 23.39 -5.42
CA LEU A 468 -7.31 22.45 -6.51
C LEU A 468 -8.83 22.31 -6.76
N GLN A 469 -9.62 22.28 -5.69
CA GLN A 469 -11.09 22.26 -5.75
C GLN A 469 -11.63 23.54 -6.39
N LYS A 470 -11.14 24.72 -5.99
CA LYS A 470 -11.53 26.01 -6.57
C LYS A 470 -11.19 26.11 -8.06
N LYS A 471 -10.09 25.48 -8.49
CA LYS A 471 -9.66 25.46 -9.89
C LYS A 471 -10.44 24.45 -10.75
N GLY A 472 -11.14 23.51 -10.13
CA GLY A 472 -11.88 22.43 -10.80
C GLY A 472 -11.03 21.23 -11.23
N ASP A 473 -9.76 21.18 -10.80
CA ASP A 473 -8.85 20.07 -11.08
C ASP A 473 -9.16 18.83 -10.19
N VAL A 474 -9.88 19.05 -9.08
CA VAL A 474 -10.36 18.03 -8.12
C VAL A 474 -11.83 18.36 -7.81
N GLY A 475 -12.71 17.36 -7.75
CA GLY A 475 -14.11 17.54 -7.34
C GLY A 475 -14.26 18.18 -5.95
N ALA A 476 -15.20 19.11 -5.81
CA ALA A 476 -15.37 19.93 -4.60
C ALA A 476 -15.64 19.12 -3.31
N ASP A 477 -16.19 17.92 -3.43
CA ASP A 477 -16.57 17.06 -2.30
C ASP A 477 -15.52 16.01 -1.93
N LEU A 478 -14.40 15.94 -2.66
CA LEU A 478 -13.38 14.91 -2.42
C LEU A 478 -12.60 15.20 -1.15
N THR A 479 -12.49 14.15 -0.31
CA THR A 479 -11.57 14.15 0.83
C THR A 479 -10.11 14.03 0.37
N LEU A 480 -9.15 14.39 1.25
CA LEU A 480 -7.71 14.23 0.98
C LEU A 480 -7.35 12.82 0.50
N MET A 481 -7.94 11.79 1.14
CA MET A 481 -7.72 10.39 0.79
C MET A 481 -8.20 10.08 -0.63
N GLU A 482 -9.43 10.45 -0.97
CA GLU A 482 -9.97 10.19 -2.30
C GLU A 482 -9.20 10.94 -3.38
N ALA A 483 -8.83 12.20 -3.12
CA ALA A 483 -7.99 12.98 -4.02
C ALA A 483 -6.65 12.27 -4.29
N VAL A 484 -5.95 11.79 -3.26
CA VAL A 484 -4.71 11.01 -3.46
C VAL A 484 -4.95 9.69 -4.20
N GLY A 485 -6.05 8.99 -3.91
CA GLY A 485 -6.45 7.80 -4.66
C GLY A 485 -6.54 8.06 -6.16
N THR A 486 -7.15 9.19 -6.56
CA THR A 486 -7.24 9.61 -7.97
C THR A 486 -5.90 10.02 -8.58
N VAL A 487 -5.02 10.66 -7.80
CA VAL A 487 -3.66 11.02 -8.24
C VAL A 487 -2.84 9.75 -8.49
N LEU A 488 -2.87 8.79 -7.57
CA LEU A 488 -2.19 7.50 -7.71
C LEU A 488 -2.74 6.71 -8.90
N HIS A 489 -4.06 6.71 -9.10
CA HIS A 489 -4.70 6.11 -10.28
C HIS A 489 -4.16 6.73 -11.58
N ARG A 490 -4.09 8.06 -11.65
CA ARG A 490 -3.52 8.78 -12.80
C ARG A 490 -2.03 8.48 -13.00
N MET A 491 -1.24 8.35 -11.94
CA MET A 491 0.18 7.98 -12.05
C MET A 491 0.39 6.61 -12.71
N VAL A 492 -0.52 5.65 -12.49
CA VAL A 492 -0.46 4.33 -13.14
C VAL A 492 -0.73 4.43 -14.64
N LEU A 493 -1.71 5.24 -15.04
CA LEU A 493 -2.11 5.37 -16.45
C LEU A 493 -1.21 6.30 -17.28
N ASP A 494 -0.66 7.35 -16.66
CA ASP A 494 0.13 8.38 -17.33
C ASP A 494 1.54 8.49 -16.74
N GLY A 495 2.50 7.92 -17.45
CA GLY A 495 3.91 7.96 -17.04
C GLY A 495 4.57 9.33 -17.15
N GLN A 496 4.07 10.24 -17.99
CA GLN A 496 4.60 11.61 -18.08
C GLN A 496 4.14 12.44 -16.89
N PHE A 497 2.87 12.28 -16.51
CA PHE A 497 2.34 12.88 -15.28
C PHE A 497 3.09 12.36 -14.06
N ALA A 498 3.27 11.04 -13.94
CA ALA A 498 4.03 10.44 -12.84
C ALA A 498 5.45 11.00 -12.75
N SER A 499 6.18 11.08 -13.87
CA SER A 499 7.56 11.60 -13.88
C SER A 499 7.62 13.10 -13.53
N THR A 500 6.69 13.92 -14.02
CA THR A 500 6.62 15.35 -13.68
C THR A 500 6.37 15.55 -12.19
N LEU A 501 5.42 14.81 -11.62
CA LEU A 501 5.08 14.84 -10.21
C LEU A 501 6.24 14.38 -9.32
N CYS A 502 6.90 13.28 -9.68
CA CYS A 502 8.06 12.76 -8.94
C CYS A 502 9.28 13.70 -9.02
N ARG A 503 9.50 14.35 -10.17
CA ARG A 503 10.51 15.41 -10.30
C ARG A 503 10.21 16.59 -9.37
N MET A 504 8.94 16.96 -9.22
CA MET A 504 8.53 18.01 -8.27
C MET A 504 8.78 17.58 -6.82
N LEU A 505 8.49 16.32 -6.47
CA LEU A 505 8.79 15.77 -5.15
C LEU A 505 10.29 15.73 -4.84
N ASP A 506 11.12 15.37 -5.82
CA ASP A 506 12.58 15.42 -5.67
C ASP A 506 13.11 16.84 -5.52
N LEU A 507 12.57 17.79 -6.28
CA LEU A 507 12.92 19.20 -6.19
C LEU A 507 12.55 19.75 -4.81
N TRP A 508 11.37 19.38 -4.29
CA TRP A 508 10.95 19.71 -2.92
C TRP A 508 11.88 19.11 -1.88
N LYS A 509 12.15 17.80 -1.97
CA LYS A 509 13.05 17.11 -1.06
C LYS A 509 14.45 17.74 -1.06
N ALA A 510 14.98 18.11 -2.23
CA ALA A 510 16.29 18.72 -2.37
C ALA A 510 16.39 20.07 -1.62
N TRP A 511 15.40 20.96 -1.73
CA TRP A 511 15.45 22.22 -0.99
C TRP A 511 15.26 22.02 0.51
N ALA A 512 14.47 21.03 0.92
CA ALA A 512 14.28 20.67 2.32
C ALA A 512 15.58 20.16 2.97
N GLU A 513 16.41 19.45 2.22
CA GLU A 513 17.72 18.98 2.66
C GLU A 513 18.79 20.07 2.62
N ASN A 514 18.72 20.98 1.63
CA ASN A 514 19.69 22.06 1.44
C ASN A 514 19.50 23.29 2.36
N GLY A 515 18.66 23.17 3.40
CA GLY A 515 18.47 24.20 4.43
C GLY A 515 17.36 25.22 4.15
N GLY A 516 16.58 25.06 3.09
CA GLY A 516 15.45 25.94 2.78
C GLY A 516 15.27 26.21 1.29
N MET A 517 14.15 26.85 0.95
CA MET A 517 13.75 27.12 -0.42
C MET A 517 14.50 28.33 -1.00
N ARG A 518 14.98 28.22 -2.23
CA ARG A 518 15.67 29.30 -2.97
C ARG A 518 14.72 30.01 -3.93
N LYS A 519 15.15 31.17 -4.45
CA LYS A 519 14.41 31.92 -5.48
C LYS A 519 14.18 31.09 -6.76
N SER A 520 15.14 30.25 -7.14
CA SER A 520 15.02 29.32 -8.28
C SER A 520 13.91 28.29 -8.09
N ASP A 521 13.71 27.86 -6.84
CA ASP A 521 12.73 26.82 -6.52
C ASP A 521 11.33 27.44 -6.56
N LEU A 522 11.18 28.67 -6.06
CA LEU A 522 9.94 29.44 -6.16
C LEU A 522 9.55 29.70 -7.63
N THR A 523 10.50 30.00 -8.51
CA THR A 523 10.20 30.15 -9.95
C THR A 523 9.74 28.83 -10.57
N ALA A 524 10.34 27.70 -10.19
CA ALA A 524 9.90 26.39 -10.66
C ALA A 524 8.48 26.04 -10.16
N LEU A 525 8.13 26.46 -8.93
CA LEU A 525 6.78 26.31 -8.39
C LEU A 525 5.74 27.17 -9.11
N GLN A 526 6.12 28.38 -9.54
CA GLN A 526 5.24 29.24 -10.33
C GLN A 526 4.97 28.67 -11.73
N GLU A 527 5.93 27.96 -12.30
CA GLU A 527 5.77 27.30 -13.60
C GLU A 527 4.85 26.08 -13.54
N ASP A 528 4.90 25.29 -12.46
CA ASP A 528 4.09 24.07 -12.30
C ASP A 528 3.46 23.94 -10.90
N GLN A 529 2.58 24.88 -10.59
CA GLN A 529 1.87 24.93 -9.30
C GLN A 529 0.92 23.73 -9.11
N THR A 530 0.38 23.17 -10.19
CA THR A 530 -0.50 22.01 -10.16
C THR A 530 0.20 20.76 -9.67
N SER A 531 1.38 20.44 -10.21
CA SER A 531 2.14 19.28 -9.76
C SER A 531 2.60 19.46 -8.32
N PHE A 532 2.95 20.69 -7.91
CA PHE A 532 3.28 20.96 -6.51
C PHE A 532 2.08 20.74 -5.58
N ALA A 533 0.89 21.21 -5.95
CA ALA A 533 -0.32 20.96 -5.17
C ALA A 533 -0.58 19.45 -4.99
N TYR A 534 -0.52 18.65 -6.06
CA TYR A 534 -0.64 17.19 -5.93
C TYR A 534 0.48 16.56 -5.10
N ALA A 535 1.72 17.06 -5.20
CA ALA A 535 2.85 16.59 -4.40
C ALA A 535 2.60 16.81 -2.90
N THR A 536 2.01 17.95 -2.51
CA THR A 536 1.67 18.22 -1.11
C THR A 536 0.66 17.22 -0.55
N LEU A 537 -0.34 16.81 -1.34
CA LEU A 537 -1.31 15.79 -0.93
C LEU A 537 -0.64 14.43 -0.68
N LEU A 538 0.28 14.00 -1.57
CA LEU A 538 1.02 12.74 -1.41
C LEU A 538 1.89 12.75 -0.14
N VAL A 539 2.61 13.85 0.10
CA VAL A 539 3.50 13.97 1.27
C VAL A 539 2.70 14.01 2.58
N ALA A 540 1.52 14.62 2.60
CA ALA A 540 0.64 14.62 3.77
C ALA A 540 0.23 13.20 4.18
N ILE A 541 -0.19 12.35 3.24
CA ILE A 541 -0.55 10.95 3.54
C ILE A 541 0.67 10.13 3.98
N ILE A 542 1.84 10.34 3.37
CA ILE A 542 3.09 9.70 3.81
C ILE A 542 3.44 10.10 5.24
N LYS A 543 3.22 11.37 5.61
CA LYS A 543 3.44 11.83 6.99
C LYS A 543 2.46 11.20 7.97
N ASP A 544 1.17 11.16 7.63
CA ASP A 544 0.13 10.55 8.48
C ASP A 544 0.46 9.11 8.80
N THR A 545 0.88 8.37 7.79
CA THR A 545 1.27 6.98 7.95
C THR A 545 2.57 6.81 8.71
N SER A 546 3.50 7.76 8.66
CA SER A 546 4.70 7.71 9.50
C SER A 546 4.39 7.74 11.01
N SER A 547 3.27 8.36 11.42
CA SER A 547 2.81 8.35 12.81
C SER A 547 2.14 7.02 13.20
N ALA A 548 1.55 6.32 12.23
CA ALA A 548 0.94 5.00 12.41
C ALA A 548 1.94 3.84 12.27
N LEU A 549 2.92 3.94 11.34
CA LEU A 549 4.00 2.98 11.09
C LEU A 549 5.04 2.95 12.22
N GLU A 550 5.14 3.99 13.04
CA GLU A 550 5.93 3.95 14.29
C GLU A 550 5.33 3.03 15.36
N GLY A 551 4.15 2.45 15.12
CA GLY A 551 3.71 1.29 15.87
C GLY A 551 4.69 0.13 15.70
N SER A 552 5.38 -0.28 16.77
CA SER A 552 6.46 -1.29 16.74
C SER A 552 6.11 -2.57 15.97
N MET A 553 4.82 -2.90 15.89
CA MET A 553 4.30 -4.14 15.32
C MET A 553 4.67 -4.38 13.85
N SER A 554 4.58 -3.39 12.94
CA SER A 554 4.87 -3.62 11.52
C SER A 554 6.36 -3.95 11.31
N MET A 555 7.23 -3.22 12.00
CA MET A 555 8.67 -3.46 12.05
C MET A 555 9.00 -4.80 12.71
N ASP A 556 8.40 -5.09 13.88
CA ASP A 556 8.58 -6.33 14.62
C ASP A 556 8.20 -7.55 13.74
N LEU A 557 7.09 -7.44 13.00
CA LEU A 557 6.58 -8.47 12.12
C LEU A 557 7.48 -8.67 10.88
N GLN A 558 7.87 -7.60 10.18
CA GLN A 558 8.80 -7.69 9.04
C GLN A 558 10.14 -8.32 9.44
N GLU A 559 10.69 -7.92 10.59
CA GLU A 559 11.95 -8.45 11.08
C GLU A 559 11.83 -9.95 11.42
N CYS A 560 10.73 -10.36 12.05
CA CYS A 560 10.45 -11.78 12.31
C CYS A 560 10.29 -12.59 11.03
N LEU A 561 9.55 -12.11 10.04
CA LEU A 561 9.38 -12.78 8.74
C LEU A 561 10.72 -12.90 7.99
N ARG A 562 11.61 -11.89 8.12
CA ARG A 562 12.96 -11.94 7.53
C ARG A 562 13.85 -12.96 8.21
N MET A 563 13.77 -13.08 9.54
CA MET A 563 14.55 -14.05 10.32
C MET A 563 14.08 -15.49 10.09
N TRP A 564 12.76 -15.71 10.03
CA TRP A 564 12.15 -17.02 9.95
C TRP A 564 11.47 -17.23 8.60
N ARG A 565 12.21 -17.69 7.58
CA ARG A 565 11.62 -17.96 6.25
C ARG A 565 10.69 -19.17 6.27
N THR A 566 11.10 -20.24 6.95
CA THR A 566 10.34 -21.48 7.08
C THR A 566 10.11 -21.82 8.55
N VAL A 567 8.89 -22.24 8.86
CA VAL A 567 8.44 -22.57 10.21
C VAL A 567 7.76 -23.93 10.23
N ARG A 568 7.66 -24.51 11.42
CA ARG A 568 6.98 -25.79 11.67
C ARG A 568 5.59 -25.50 12.21
N LEU A 569 4.57 -26.05 11.55
CA LEU A 569 3.17 -25.90 11.94
C LEU A 569 2.62 -27.23 12.44
N GLY A 570 2.10 -27.30 13.67
CA GLY A 570 1.50 -28.53 14.19
C GLY A 570 1.03 -28.47 15.62
#